data_AF-A0AAU9KJR4-F1
#
_entry.id   AF-A0AAU9KJR4-F1
#
_cell.length_a   1.000
_cell.length_b   1.000
_cell.length_c   1.000
_cell.angle_alpha   90.00
_cell.angle_beta   90.00
_cell.angle_gamma   90.00
#
_symmetry.space_group_name_H-M   'P 1'
#
loop_
_entity.id
_entity.type
_entity.pdbx_description
1 polymer ?
#
loop_
_entity_poly.entity_id
_entity_poly.type
_entity_poly.pdbx_seq_one_letter_code
_entity_poly.pdbx_strand_id
1 'polypeptide(L)'
;MVSTTSSVVFYPFAATFPPLYTTALATGEGLSGSLAALLGIIQDPGDTRRFSVSVFYLLCAAITCGSLVAFAFLHVHPWAQAVQMLQSTDNDQETDKQQAEENTLLTWSCSCGNCSGHINTTTMSIVIPTSSPSSSIMSRTAVLQQVWPLLACQWVLAAFSFGWLPSTMPYVYKKFAPMDDDAQAATARFQTSASIAALILSPLASAATTWVRLYYVRSMTLALVLLASLLLSFSLVSKPVLSDHRHGYLLPLLVHTFYLIGCAYTQTMLYLTLKRTAEMKHSTAFARQVYQWNGLATQLGAMSGTAITFPLVFWCENLFTA
;
A
#
# COMPACT_ATOMS: atom_id res chain seq x y z
N MET A 1 -1.21 9.88 -2.67
CA MET A 1 -0.26 10.72 -1.90
C MET A 1 0.69 9.77 -1.20
N VAL A 2 2.00 9.77 -1.52
CA VAL A 2 3.00 9.02 -0.73
C VAL A 2 3.58 10.02 0.25
N SER A 3 3.19 9.97 1.52
CA SER A 3 3.96 10.69 2.53
C SER A 3 5.12 9.79 2.96
N THR A 4 6.33 10.15 2.54
CA THR A 4 7.58 9.44 2.84
C THR A 4 7.71 9.10 4.34
N THR A 5 7.19 9.97 5.21
CA THR A 5 7.17 9.79 6.66
C THR A 5 6.06 8.82 7.11
N SER A 6 4.87 8.85 6.50
CA SER A 6 3.77 7.95 6.91
C SER A 6 4.14 6.50 6.67
N SER A 7 4.66 6.18 5.48
CA SER A 7 4.94 4.81 5.04
C SER A 7 6.07 4.14 5.83
N VAL A 8 7.00 4.92 6.39
CA VAL A 8 8.21 4.40 7.08
C VAL A 8 8.12 4.49 8.60
N VAL A 9 7.29 5.39 9.14
CA VAL A 9 7.14 5.57 10.59
C VAL A 9 5.77 5.12 11.08
N PHE A 10 4.69 5.62 10.49
CA PHE A 10 3.34 5.40 11.01
C PHE A 10 2.78 4.02 10.69
N TYR A 11 3.00 3.51 9.47
CA TYR A 11 2.57 2.14 9.15
C TYR A 11 3.29 1.12 10.04
N PRO A 12 4.62 1.12 10.18
CA PRO A 12 5.32 0.18 11.06
C PRO A 12 4.91 0.30 12.55
N PHE A 13 4.43 1.46 12.98
CA PHE A 13 3.77 1.63 14.27
C PHE A 13 2.38 0.98 14.30
N ALA A 14 1.52 1.23 13.31
CA ALA A 14 0.20 0.59 13.19
C ALA A 14 0.26 -0.93 13.02
N ALA A 15 1.41 -1.48 12.60
CA ALA A 15 1.65 -2.91 12.54
C ALA A 15 1.57 -3.60 13.91
N THR A 16 1.83 -2.88 15.02
CA THR A 16 1.75 -3.43 16.39
C THR A 16 0.34 -3.41 16.99
N PHE A 17 -0.64 -2.90 16.25
CA PHE A 17 -2.05 -2.88 16.61
C PHE A 17 -2.85 -3.86 15.74
N PRO A 18 -4.15 -4.09 15.99
CA PRO A 18 -4.97 -4.95 15.13
C PRO A 18 -5.08 -4.43 13.68
N PRO A 19 -5.37 -5.27 12.68
CA PRO A 19 -5.48 -4.88 11.27
C PRO A 19 -6.38 -3.67 10.99
N LEU A 20 -7.42 -3.46 11.82
CA LEU A 20 -8.33 -2.31 11.72
C LEU A 20 -7.59 -0.96 11.80
N TYR A 21 -6.51 -0.87 12.58
CA TYR A 21 -5.71 0.36 12.70
C TYR A 21 -4.95 0.68 11.42
N THR A 22 -4.51 -0.33 10.67
CA THR A 22 -3.88 -0.14 9.36
C THR A 22 -4.88 0.47 8.37
N THR A 23 -6.11 -0.06 8.33
CA THR A 23 -7.18 0.49 7.47
C THR A 23 -7.58 1.90 7.89
N ALA A 24 -7.71 2.15 9.21
CA ALA A 24 -8.02 3.48 9.73
C ALA A 24 -6.92 4.50 9.39
N LEU A 25 -5.64 4.12 9.50
CA LEU A 25 -4.51 4.95 9.11
C LEU A 25 -4.54 5.27 7.61
N ALA A 26 -4.73 4.27 6.74
CA ALA A 26 -4.82 4.46 5.29
C ALA A 26 -6.01 5.36 4.88
N THR A 27 -7.16 5.15 5.52
CA THR A 27 -8.36 5.98 5.33
C THR A 27 -8.11 7.43 5.76
N GLY A 28 -7.49 7.63 6.92
CA GLY A 28 -7.15 8.95 7.45
C GLY A 28 -6.12 9.69 6.60
N GLU A 29 -5.12 8.98 6.08
CA GLU A 29 -4.13 9.53 5.13
C GLU A 29 -4.81 10.03 3.85
N GLY A 30 -5.74 9.23 3.30
CA GLY A 30 -6.60 9.63 2.19
C GLY A 30 -7.42 10.88 2.53
N LEU A 31 -8.17 10.84 3.63
CA LEU A 31 -9.07 11.92 4.07
C LEU A 31 -8.32 13.25 4.29
N SER A 32 -7.12 13.19 4.88
CA SER A 32 -6.28 14.36 5.09
C SER A 32 -5.89 15.04 3.77
N GLY A 33 -5.52 14.24 2.75
CA GLY A 33 -5.29 14.72 1.40
C GLY A 33 -6.55 15.32 0.77
N SER A 34 -7.70 14.67 0.94
CA SER A 34 -9.00 15.15 0.45
C SER A 34 -9.41 16.49 1.06
N LEU A 35 -9.23 16.64 2.37
CA LEU A 35 -9.50 17.89 3.09
C LEU A 35 -8.57 19.01 2.62
N ALA A 36 -7.27 18.75 2.50
CA ALA A 36 -6.32 19.73 2.00
C ALA A 36 -6.66 20.21 0.57
N ALA A 37 -7.06 19.28 -0.30
CA ALA A 37 -7.49 19.61 -1.66
C ALA A 37 -8.81 20.39 -1.69
N LEU A 38 -9.78 20.01 -0.86
CA LEU A 38 -11.04 20.75 -0.72
C LEU A 38 -10.79 22.18 -0.23
N LEU A 39 -9.92 22.34 0.77
CA LEU A 39 -9.49 23.66 1.24
C LEU A 39 -8.82 24.47 0.13
N GLY A 40 -8.01 23.84 -0.72
CA GLY A 40 -7.37 24.50 -1.87
C GLY A 40 -8.39 24.97 -2.92
N ILE A 41 -9.42 24.17 -3.19
CA ILE A 41 -10.52 24.55 -4.08
C ILE A 41 -11.33 25.71 -3.48
N ILE A 42 -11.65 25.65 -2.18
CA ILE A 42 -12.38 26.73 -1.50
C ILE A 42 -11.54 28.01 -1.46
N GLN A 43 -10.21 27.90 -1.32
CA GLN A 43 -9.32 29.05 -1.32
C GLN A 43 -9.38 29.81 -2.65
N ASP A 44 -9.56 29.09 -3.76
CA ASP A 44 -9.63 29.63 -5.11
C ASP A 44 -8.44 30.55 -5.45
N PRO A 45 -7.21 30.00 -5.52
CA PRO A 45 -6.01 30.80 -5.73
C PRO A 45 -5.94 31.49 -7.10
N GLY A 46 -6.77 31.05 -8.07
CA GLY A 46 -6.72 31.47 -9.46
C GLY A 46 -7.58 32.69 -9.81
N ASP A 47 -8.60 32.99 -9.01
CA ASP A 47 -9.53 34.10 -9.29
C ASP A 47 -9.56 35.11 -8.13
N THR A 48 -10.35 34.84 -7.10
CA THR A 48 -10.44 35.66 -5.90
C THR A 48 -10.06 34.82 -4.68
N ARG A 49 -8.81 34.96 -4.21
CA ARG A 49 -8.33 34.27 -2.99
C ARG A 49 -9.28 34.51 -1.82
N ARG A 50 -10.20 33.57 -1.56
CA ARG A 50 -11.31 33.75 -0.60
C ARG A 50 -10.81 33.88 0.83
N PHE A 51 -9.63 33.34 1.10
CA PHE A 51 -8.89 33.54 2.33
C PHE A 51 -7.38 33.53 2.09
N SER A 52 -6.64 34.13 3.02
CA SER A 52 -5.18 34.22 2.94
C SER A 52 -4.51 32.84 2.95
N VAL A 53 -3.36 32.74 2.29
CA VAL A 53 -2.46 31.57 2.33
C VAL A 53 -2.11 31.19 3.78
N SER A 54 -2.00 32.16 4.68
CA SER A 54 -1.77 31.89 6.11
C SER A 54 -2.91 31.11 6.75
N VAL A 55 -4.16 31.42 6.40
CA VAL A 55 -5.35 30.72 6.92
C VAL A 55 -5.40 29.28 6.37
N PHE A 56 -5.04 29.09 5.09
CA PHE A 56 -4.89 27.76 4.50
C PHE A 56 -3.92 26.88 5.31
N TYR A 57 -2.71 27.38 5.54
CA TYR A 57 -1.70 26.63 6.29
C TYR A 57 -2.09 26.43 7.75
N LEU A 58 -2.82 27.36 8.38
CA LEU A 58 -3.33 27.21 9.73
C LEU A 58 -4.38 26.10 9.82
N LEU A 59 -5.29 25.99 8.84
CA LEU A 59 -6.25 24.88 8.76
C LEU A 59 -5.55 23.53 8.55
N CYS A 60 -4.57 23.45 7.65
CA CYS A 60 -3.76 22.24 7.47
C CYS A 60 -2.96 21.89 8.74
N ALA A 61 -2.44 22.89 9.45
CA ALA A 61 -1.76 22.70 10.72
C ALA A 61 -2.71 22.17 11.80
N ALA A 62 -3.95 22.66 11.88
CA ALA A 62 -4.97 22.16 12.81
C ALA A 62 -5.30 20.68 12.57
N ILE A 63 -5.47 20.27 11.31
CA ILE A 63 -5.66 18.85 10.93
C ILE A 63 -4.47 18.01 11.38
N THR A 64 -3.25 18.51 11.13
CA THR A 64 -2.01 17.84 11.54
C THR A 64 -1.90 17.72 13.06
N CYS A 65 -2.22 18.78 13.82
CA CYS A 65 -2.27 18.75 15.27
C CYS A 65 -3.29 17.73 15.79
N GLY A 66 -4.47 17.64 15.18
CA GLY A 66 -5.45 16.60 15.50
C GLY A 66 -4.89 15.19 15.32
N SER A 67 -4.17 14.94 14.21
CA SER A 67 -3.50 13.66 13.99
C SER A 67 -2.38 13.38 14.99
N LEU A 68 -1.64 14.41 15.41
CA LEU A 68 -0.59 14.30 16.43
C LEU A 68 -1.17 13.95 17.80
N VAL A 69 -2.30 14.55 18.19
CA VAL A 69 -3.01 14.23 19.44
C VAL A 69 -3.50 12.77 19.41
N ALA A 70 -4.08 12.32 18.29
CA ALA A 70 -4.49 10.93 18.13
C ALA A 70 -3.29 9.96 18.23
N PHE A 71 -2.15 10.32 17.64
CA PHE A 71 -0.93 9.52 17.75
C PHE A 71 -0.35 9.50 19.18
N ALA A 72 -0.33 10.65 19.86
CA ALA A 72 0.10 10.77 21.25
C ALA A 72 -0.80 9.94 22.18
N PHE A 73 -2.12 9.94 21.93
CA PHE A 73 -3.06 9.07 22.64
C PHE A 73 -2.71 7.59 22.44
N LEU A 74 -2.46 7.14 21.20
CA LEU A 74 -2.08 5.75 20.94
C LEU A 74 -0.75 5.36 21.59
N HIS A 75 0.15 6.31 21.83
CA HIS A 75 1.46 6.06 22.42
C HIS A 75 1.44 6.04 23.97
N VAL A 76 0.71 6.97 24.59
CA VAL A 76 0.77 7.21 26.04
C VAL A 76 -0.40 6.56 26.77
N HIS A 77 -1.56 6.43 26.12
CA HIS A 77 -2.77 6.04 26.83
C HIS A 77 -2.74 4.55 27.23
N PRO A 78 -3.01 4.19 28.50
CA PRO A 78 -2.92 2.80 28.98
C PRO A 78 -3.82 1.83 28.22
N TRP A 79 -4.99 2.29 27.76
CA TRP A 79 -5.89 1.48 26.94
C TRP A 79 -5.25 1.05 25.62
N ALA A 80 -4.52 1.94 24.94
CA ALA A 80 -3.85 1.60 23.69
C ALA A 80 -2.72 0.59 23.92
N GLN A 81 -1.98 0.73 25.03
CA GLN A 81 -0.97 -0.23 25.44
C GLN A 81 -1.59 -1.59 25.81
N ALA A 82 -2.75 -1.61 26.46
CA ALA A 82 -3.47 -2.85 26.75
C ALA A 82 -3.90 -3.57 25.46
N VAL A 83 -4.36 -2.84 24.44
CA VAL A 83 -4.69 -3.41 23.12
C VAL A 83 -3.44 -4.00 22.44
N GLN A 84 -2.29 -3.32 22.50
CA GLN A 84 -1.02 -3.86 21.98
C GLN A 84 -0.57 -5.12 22.73
N MET A 85 -0.70 -5.13 24.06
CA MET A 85 -0.32 -6.27 24.90
C MET A 85 -1.23 -7.46 24.62
N LEU A 86 -2.55 -7.27 24.54
CA LEU A 86 -3.50 -8.34 24.22
C LEU A 86 -3.17 -9.01 22.90
N GLN A 87 -2.84 -8.24 21.86
CA GLN A 87 -2.45 -8.81 20.57
C GLN A 87 -1.11 -9.56 20.62
N SER A 88 -0.17 -9.09 21.46
CA SER A 88 1.11 -9.78 21.64
C SER A 88 0.90 -11.12 22.37
N THR A 89 0.10 -11.12 23.43
CA THR A 89 -0.25 -12.33 24.20
C THR A 89 -1.02 -13.36 23.36
N ASP A 90 -1.94 -12.90 22.49
CA ASP A 90 -2.72 -13.80 21.62
C ASP A 90 -1.80 -14.52 20.61
N ASN A 91 -0.84 -13.79 20.03
CA ASN A 91 0.18 -14.37 19.15
C ASN A 91 1.11 -15.34 19.89
N ASP A 92 1.53 -15.01 21.12
CA ASP A 92 2.41 -15.86 21.92
C ASP A 92 1.69 -17.17 22.33
N GLN A 93 0.40 -17.10 22.71
CA GLN A 93 -0.40 -18.29 23.04
C GLN A 93 -0.67 -19.19 21.81
N GLU A 94 -0.88 -18.63 20.62
CA GLU A 94 -0.97 -19.44 19.39
C GLU A 94 0.36 -20.10 19.05
N THR A 95 1.48 -19.41 19.28
CA THR A 95 2.83 -19.96 19.06
C THR A 95 3.08 -21.17 19.96
N ASP A 96 2.78 -21.04 21.26
CA ASP A 96 2.97 -22.13 22.22
C ASP A 96 2.10 -23.36 21.90
N LYS A 97 0.85 -23.13 21.44
CA LYS A 97 -0.05 -24.22 21.02
C LYS A 97 0.44 -24.94 19.76
N GLN A 98 0.87 -24.21 18.73
CA GLN A 98 1.38 -24.83 17.51
C GLN A 98 2.72 -25.53 17.73
N GLN A 99 3.59 -24.98 18.58
CA GLN A 99 4.84 -25.63 18.93
C GLN A 99 4.59 -26.91 19.76
N ALA A 100 3.58 -26.92 20.62
CA ALA A 100 3.15 -28.14 21.30
C ALA A 100 2.57 -29.20 20.34
N GLU A 101 1.81 -28.80 19.32
CA GLU A 101 1.29 -29.68 18.26
C GLU A 101 2.40 -30.23 17.34
N GLU A 102 3.35 -29.41 16.91
CA GLU A 102 4.48 -29.85 16.10
C GLU A 102 5.39 -30.82 16.87
N ASN A 103 5.67 -30.52 18.15
CA ASN A 103 6.42 -31.42 19.02
C ASN A 103 5.68 -32.75 19.24
N THR A 104 4.35 -32.75 19.38
CA THR A 104 3.59 -34.01 19.49
C THR A 104 3.61 -34.81 18.18
N LEU A 105 3.53 -34.16 17.02
CA LEU A 105 3.65 -34.84 15.72
C LEU A 105 5.06 -35.43 15.49
N LEU A 106 6.11 -34.72 15.86
CA LEU A 106 7.50 -35.21 15.79
C LEU A 106 7.73 -36.38 16.76
N THR A 107 7.15 -36.33 17.95
CA THR A 107 7.23 -37.43 18.93
C THR A 107 6.48 -38.68 18.43
N TRP A 108 5.36 -38.52 17.73
CA TRP A 108 4.59 -39.63 17.19
C TRP A 108 5.25 -40.28 15.96
N SER A 109 5.99 -39.48 15.18
CA SER A 109 6.76 -39.94 14.01
C SER A 109 7.94 -40.86 14.38
N CYS A 110 8.35 -40.90 15.66
CA CYS A 110 9.38 -41.80 16.16
C CYS A 110 8.83 -43.12 16.76
N SER A 111 7.52 -43.37 16.73
CA SER A 111 6.89 -44.57 17.33
C SER A 111 6.55 -45.68 16.32
N CYS A 112 7.29 -45.79 15.22
CA CYS A 112 7.23 -46.94 14.30
C CYS A 112 8.62 -47.50 14.01
N GLY A 113 9.22 -48.11 15.03
CA GLY A 113 10.46 -48.88 14.92
C GLY A 113 10.26 -50.27 15.52
N ASN A 114 9.55 -51.14 14.80
CA ASN A 114 9.60 -52.58 15.07
C ASN A 114 10.98 -53.08 14.61
N CYS A 115 11.96 -53.10 15.51
CA CYS A 115 13.21 -53.83 15.35
C CYS A 115 13.37 -54.75 16.55
N SER A 116 12.97 -56.01 16.34
CA SER A 116 13.31 -57.14 17.20
C SER A 116 14.81 -57.42 17.07
N GLY A 117 15.55 -57.49 18.18
CA GLY A 117 16.96 -57.88 18.11
C GLY A 117 17.81 -57.60 19.34
N HIS A 118 17.66 -58.47 20.34
CA HIS A 118 18.70 -58.91 21.28
C HIS A 118 19.28 -57.97 22.37
N ILE A 119 19.24 -58.52 23.58
CA ILE A 119 19.84 -58.09 24.84
C ILE A 119 21.38 -58.01 24.73
N ASN A 120 21.98 -56.92 25.23
CA ASN A 120 23.05 -57.00 26.23
C ASN A 120 23.32 -55.66 26.95
N THR A 121 23.50 -55.81 28.25
CA THR A 121 23.78 -54.84 29.31
C THR A 121 25.16 -54.21 29.17
N THR A 122 25.29 -52.88 29.24
CA THR A 122 26.40 -52.18 29.93
C THR A 122 26.20 -50.65 29.98
N THR A 123 26.21 -50.15 31.22
CA THR A 123 26.88 -48.92 31.71
C THR A 123 26.57 -47.54 31.09
N MET A 124 26.12 -46.67 32.00
CA MET A 124 26.12 -45.20 31.98
C MET A 124 26.95 -44.48 30.90
N SER A 125 26.27 -43.65 30.10
CA SER A 125 26.40 -42.20 30.22
C SER A 125 25.11 -41.55 29.68
N ILE A 126 24.36 -40.87 30.56
CA ILE A 126 23.28 -39.99 30.13
C ILE A 126 23.97 -38.71 29.66
N VAL A 127 24.34 -38.68 28.38
CA VAL A 127 24.57 -37.42 27.68
C VAL A 127 23.19 -36.85 27.42
N ILE A 128 22.75 -35.93 28.29
CA ILE A 128 21.66 -35.01 27.98
C ILE A 128 22.13 -34.23 26.74
N PRO A 129 21.52 -34.37 25.55
CA PRO A 129 21.73 -33.38 24.52
C PRO A 129 21.04 -32.14 25.05
N THR A 130 21.82 -31.25 25.64
CA THR A 130 21.42 -29.88 25.93
C THR A 130 21.38 -29.16 24.59
N SER A 131 20.52 -29.59 23.68
CA SER A 131 20.13 -28.79 22.53
C SER A 131 19.15 -27.76 23.05
N SER A 132 19.71 -26.64 23.51
CA SER A 132 19.02 -25.36 23.54
C SER A 132 18.09 -25.24 22.33
N PRO A 133 16.81 -24.86 22.49
CA PRO A 133 15.98 -24.57 21.34
C PRO A 133 16.64 -23.40 20.62
N SER A 134 17.32 -23.70 19.51
CA SER A 134 17.74 -22.68 18.58
C SER A 134 16.44 -22.10 18.05
N SER A 135 16.01 -20.99 18.67
CA SER A 135 15.06 -20.07 18.05
C SER A 135 15.54 -19.93 16.60
N SER A 136 14.73 -20.45 15.68
CA SER A 136 15.07 -20.42 14.27
C SER A 136 15.00 -18.95 13.87
N ILE A 137 16.14 -18.26 13.99
CA ILE A 137 16.33 -16.93 13.46
C ILE A 137 16.21 -17.11 11.95
N MET A 138 14.98 -17.03 11.48
CA MET A 138 14.64 -17.08 10.07
C MET A 138 15.54 -16.05 9.38
N SER A 139 16.45 -16.53 8.53
CA SER A 139 17.42 -15.67 7.86
C SER A 139 16.66 -14.53 7.18
N ARG A 140 17.10 -13.28 7.38
CA ARG A 140 16.49 -12.08 6.78
C ARG A 140 16.33 -12.20 5.27
N THR A 141 17.17 -13.01 4.63
CA THR A 141 17.11 -13.32 3.20
C THR A 141 15.91 -14.18 2.83
N ALA A 142 15.59 -15.19 3.65
CA ALA A 142 14.42 -16.05 3.45
C ALA A 142 13.11 -15.28 3.73
N VAL A 143 13.12 -14.39 4.73
CA VAL A 143 12.06 -13.41 4.97
C VAL A 143 11.81 -12.60 3.70
N LEU A 144 12.85 -11.96 3.17
CA LEU A 144 12.75 -11.08 2.02
C LEU A 144 12.23 -11.83 0.79
N GLN A 145 12.77 -13.02 0.50
CA GLN A 145 12.33 -13.84 -0.64
C GLN A 145 10.82 -14.15 -0.61
N GLN A 146 10.25 -14.36 0.57
CA GLN A 146 8.84 -14.69 0.70
C GLN A 146 7.91 -13.49 0.49
N VAL A 147 8.26 -12.32 1.03
CA VAL A 147 7.47 -11.09 0.85
C VAL A 147 7.81 -10.33 -0.44
N TRP A 148 8.92 -10.65 -1.09
CA TRP A 148 9.39 -10.00 -2.31
C TRP A 148 8.31 -9.87 -3.40
N PRO A 149 7.50 -10.91 -3.71
CA PRO A 149 6.47 -10.76 -4.74
C PRO A 149 5.43 -9.69 -4.39
N LEU A 150 5.09 -9.51 -3.12
CA LEU A 150 4.16 -8.46 -2.67
C LEU A 150 4.84 -7.09 -2.70
N LEU A 151 6.10 -7.01 -2.29
CA LEU A 151 6.89 -5.78 -2.40
C LEU A 151 7.08 -5.35 -3.86
N ALA A 152 7.28 -6.30 -4.77
CA ALA A 152 7.37 -6.04 -6.21
C ALA A 152 6.04 -5.51 -6.76
N CYS A 153 4.89 -6.06 -6.33
CA CYS A 153 3.58 -5.49 -6.66
C CYS A 153 3.45 -4.03 -6.20
N GLN A 154 3.86 -3.72 -4.96
CA GLN A 154 3.83 -2.35 -4.45
C GLN A 154 4.76 -1.43 -5.26
N TRP A 155 5.97 -1.89 -5.57
CA TRP A 155 6.95 -1.14 -6.35
C TRP A 155 6.40 -0.78 -7.74
N VAL A 156 5.85 -1.77 -8.45
CA VAL A 156 5.24 -1.56 -9.78
C VAL A 156 4.04 -0.62 -9.68
N LEU A 157 3.15 -0.84 -8.72
CA LEU A 157 1.96 0.00 -8.55
C LEU A 157 2.35 1.46 -8.26
N ALA A 158 3.34 1.68 -7.40
CA ALA A 158 3.85 3.00 -7.10
C ALA A 158 4.53 3.66 -8.30
N ALA A 159 5.30 2.92 -9.10
CA ALA A 159 5.92 3.44 -10.32
C ALA A 159 4.87 3.96 -11.32
N PHE A 160 3.79 3.20 -11.54
CA PHE A 160 2.72 3.64 -12.43
C PHE A 160 1.90 4.80 -11.85
N SER A 161 1.53 4.71 -10.56
CA SER A 161 0.64 5.70 -9.93
C SER A 161 1.28 7.05 -9.68
N PHE A 162 2.59 7.10 -9.43
CA PHE A 162 3.28 8.35 -9.06
C PHE A 162 4.26 8.85 -10.12
N GLY A 163 4.75 7.99 -11.02
CA GLY A 163 5.64 8.37 -12.11
C GLY A 163 4.91 8.45 -13.44
N TRP A 164 4.48 7.29 -13.96
CA TRP A 164 3.98 7.17 -15.32
C TRP A 164 2.69 7.95 -15.57
N LEU A 165 1.62 7.63 -14.84
CA LEU A 165 0.31 8.21 -15.12
C LEU A 165 0.28 9.74 -14.93
N PRO A 166 0.80 10.32 -13.84
CA PRO A 166 0.82 11.78 -13.70
C PRO A 166 1.55 12.49 -14.86
N SER A 167 2.58 11.85 -15.42
CA SER A 167 3.37 12.41 -16.53
C SER A 167 2.68 12.28 -17.89
N THR A 168 1.90 11.22 -18.11
CA THR A 168 1.28 10.94 -19.43
C THR A 168 -0.18 11.38 -19.54
N MET A 169 -0.91 11.47 -18.42
CA MET A 169 -2.34 11.82 -18.44
C MET A 169 -2.67 13.17 -19.08
N PRO A 170 -1.84 14.24 -18.97
CA PRO A 170 -2.10 15.49 -19.70
C PRO A 170 -2.18 15.27 -21.23
N TYR A 171 -1.31 14.42 -21.78
CA TYR A 171 -1.30 14.10 -23.21
C TYR A 171 -2.53 13.28 -23.61
N VAL A 172 -2.93 12.32 -22.77
CA VAL A 172 -4.16 11.55 -22.96
C VAL A 172 -5.34 12.50 -23.04
N TYR A 173 -5.54 13.36 -22.03
CA TYR A 173 -6.69 14.26 -22.00
C TYR A 173 -6.70 15.27 -23.14
N LYS A 174 -5.53 15.74 -23.57
CA LYS A 174 -5.41 16.62 -24.73
C LYS A 174 -5.92 15.95 -26.01
N LYS A 175 -5.63 14.66 -26.22
CA LYS A 175 -6.09 13.89 -27.40
C LYS A 175 -7.60 13.60 -27.40
N PHE A 176 -8.25 13.68 -26.24
CA PHE A 176 -9.69 13.49 -26.09
C PHE A 176 -10.45 14.81 -25.85
N ALA A 177 -9.76 15.96 -25.95
CA ALA A 177 -10.41 17.25 -25.83
C ALA A 177 -11.43 17.45 -26.97
N PRO A 178 -12.64 17.96 -26.68
CA PRO A 178 -13.61 18.30 -27.73
C PRO A 178 -13.01 19.31 -28.71
N MET A 179 -13.28 19.15 -30.01
CA MET A 179 -12.72 20.01 -31.08
C MET A 179 -13.10 21.49 -30.95
N ASP A 180 -14.22 21.79 -30.27
CA ASP A 180 -14.75 23.15 -30.10
C ASP A 180 -14.19 23.88 -28.86
N ASP A 181 -13.52 23.16 -27.95
CA ASP A 181 -12.98 23.70 -26.70
C ASP A 181 -11.45 23.90 -26.78
N ASP A 182 -10.92 24.88 -26.04
CA ASP A 182 -9.47 25.00 -25.83
C ASP A 182 -8.95 23.71 -25.16
N ALA A 183 -8.14 22.95 -25.90
CA ALA A 183 -7.62 21.67 -25.46
C ALA A 183 -6.84 21.76 -24.14
N GLN A 184 -6.20 22.89 -23.86
CA GLN A 184 -5.51 23.11 -22.57
C GLN A 184 -6.51 23.25 -21.42
N ALA A 185 -7.54 24.08 -21.60
CA ALA A 185 -8.60 24.26 -20.61
C ALA A 185 -9.39 22.96 -20.37
N ALA A 186 -9.71 22.20 -21.43
CA ALA A 186 -10.39 20.90 -21.33
C ALA A 186 -9.54 19.88 -20.57
N THR A 187 -8.23 19.80 -20.88
CA THR A 187 -7.29 18.92 -20.17
C THR A 187 -7.24 19.22 -18.68
N ALA A 188 -7.12 20.51 -18.32
CA ALA A 188 -7.12 20.93 -16.92
C ALA A 188 -8.44 20.55 -16.22
N ARG A 189 -9.59 20.73 -16.87
CA ARG A 189 -10.91 20.33 -16.34
C ARG A 189 -11.01 18.82 -16.10
N PHE A 190 -10.58 18.00 -17.04
CA PHE A 190 -10.64 16.53 -16.92
C PHE A 190 -9.70 16.01 -15.83
N GLN A 191 -8.48 16.53 -15.78
CA GLN A 191 -7.51 16.17 -14.74
C GLN A 191 -7.99 16.59 -13.35
N THR A 192 -8.59 17.79 -13.23
CA THR A 192 -9.18 18.26 -11.98
C THR A 192 -10.37 17.38 -11.57
N SER A 193 -11.25 17.04 -12.51
CA SER A 193 -12.39 16.15 -12.26
C SER A 193 -11.96 14.76 -11.76
N ALA A 194 -10.98 14.14 -12.43
CA ALA A 194 -10.42 12.86 -12.01
C ALA A 194 -9.81 12.94 -10.61
N SER A 195 -9.09 14.03 -10.33
CA SER A 195 -8.46 14.26 -9.03
C SER A 195 -9.50 14.44 -7.92
N ILE A 196 -10.56 15.23 -8.16
CA ILE A 196 -11.66 15.41 -7.21
C ILE A 196 -12.36 14.07 -6.94
N ALA A 197 -12.67 13.31 -7.99
CA ALA A 197 -13.29 12.00 -7.84
C ALA A 197 -12.41 11.05 -7.00
N ALA A 198 -11.10 11.01 -7.28
CA ALA A 198 -10.16 10.21 -6.51
C ALA A 198 -10.05 10.69 -5.05
N LEU A 199 -10.05 11.99 -4.79
CA LEU A 199 -10.01 12.52 -3.43
C LEU A 199 -11.21 12.07 -2.60
N ILE A 200 -12.40 11.97 -3.18
CA ILE A 200 -13.60 11.50 -2.46
C ILE A 200 -13.58 9.96 -2.34
N LEU A 201 -13.20 9.26 -3.41
CA LEU A 201 -13.39 7.83 -3.51
C LEU A 201 -12.21 7.01 -2.94
N SER A 202 -10.99 7.55 -2.87
CA SER A 202 -9.83 6.84 -2.30
C SER A 202 -9.94 6.55 -0.79
N PRO A 203 -10.42 7.49 0.07
CA PRO A 203 -10.70 7.18 1.48
C PRO A 203 -11.79 6.12 1.62
N LEU A 204 -12.86 6.21 0.81
CA LEU A 204 -13.94 5.23 0.80
C LEU A 204 -13.45 3.85 0.35
N ALA A 205 -12.59 3.79 -0.66
CA ALA A 205 -11.96 2.56 -1.11
C ALA A 205 -11.06 1.93 -0.04
N SER A 206 -10.29 2.77 0.68
CA SER A 206 -9.47 2.31 1.80
C SER A 206 -10.34 1.78 2.94
N ALA A 207 -11.40 2.51 3.31
CA ALA A 207 -12.36 2.09 4.33
C ALA A 207 -13.09 0.79 3.93
N ALA A 208 -13.41 0.62 2.65
CA ALA A 208 -14.05 -0.58 2.11
C ALA A 208 -13.27 -1.86 2.42
N THR A 209 -11.94 -1.79 2.58
CA THR A 209 -11.11 -2.93 3.01
C THR A 209 -11.45 -3.45 4.41
N THR A 210 -12.16 -2.68 5.23
CA THR A 210 -12.64 -3.16 6.53
C THR A 210 -13.65 -4.29 6.36
N TRP A 211 -14.58 -4.14 5.43
CA TRP A 211 -15.69 -5.07 5.19
C TRP A 211 -15.39 -6.06 4.06
N VAL A 212 -14.74 -5.61 2.99
CA VAL A 212 -14.45 -6.42 1.80
C VAL A 212 -12.94 -6.62 1.71
N ARG A 213 -12.45 -7.77 2.17
CA ARG A 213 -11.01 -8.12 2.18
C ARG A 213 -10.67 -9.11 1.08
N LEU A 214 -10.35 -8.60 -0.11
CA LEU A 214 -9.89 -9.42 -1.23
C LEU A 214 -8.37 -9.57 -1.18
N TYR A 215 -7.89 -10.71 -0.70
CA TYR A 215 -6.45 -11.00 -0.57
C TYR A 215 -5.76 -11.37 -1.90
N TYR A 216 -6.46 -11.24 -3.04
CA TYR A 216 -5.92 -11.47 -4.38
C TYR A 216 -5.10 -10.27 -4.90
N VAL A 217 -4.16 -9.78 -4.08
CA VAL A 217 -3.40 -8.54 -4.34
C VAL A 217 -2.61 -8.61 -5.65
N ARG A 218 -2.05 -9.77 -6.00
CA ARG A 218 -1.31 -9.96 -7.26
C ARG A 218 -2.21 -9.77 -8.48
N SER A 219 -3.39 -10.39 -8.48
CA SER A 219 -4.36 -10.27 -9.57
C SER A 219 -4.92 -8.85 -9.68
N MET A 220 -5.20 -8.20 -8.54
CA MET A 220 -5.64 -6.80 -8.50
C MET A 220 -4.56 -5.86 -9.05
N THR A 221 -3.29 -6.07 -8.65
CA THR A 221 -2.16 -5.29 -9.17
C THR A 221 -2.00 -5.49 -10.67
N LEU A 222 -2.09 -6.73 -11.17
CA LEU A 222 -2.03 -7.02 -12.60
C LEU A 222 -3.15 -6.30 -13.35
N ALA A 223 -4.39 -6.36 -12.86
CA ALA A 223 -5.51 -5.64 -13.46
C ALA A 223 -5.23 -4.14 -13.52
N LEU A 224 -4.74 -3.53 -12.43
CA LEU A 224 -4.39 -2.11 -12.41
C LEU A 224 -3.27 -1.76 -13.38
N VAL A 225 -2.25 -2.61 -13.50
CA VAL A 225 -1.17 -2.43 -14.50
C VAL A 225 -1.72 -2.50 -15.92
N LEU A 226 -2.69 -3.37 -16.20
CA LEU A 226 -3.37 -3.42 -17.50
C LEU A 226 -4.16 -2.15 -17.77
N LEU A 227 -4.88 -1.61 -16.78
CA LEU A 227 -5.55 -0.31 -16.90
C LEU A 227 -4.56 0.84 -17.13
N ALA A 228 -3.44 0.86 -16.39
CA ALA A 228 -2.41 1.88 -16.59
C ALA A 228 -1.77 1.78 -17.97
N SER A 229 -1.53 0.56 -18.46
CA SER A 229 -0.99 0.31 -19.80
C SER A 229 -1.97 0.73 -20.90
N LEU A 230 -3.29 0.57 -20.67
CA LEU A 230 -4.33 1.09 -21.56
C LEU A 230 -4.31 2.62 -21.63
N LEU A 231 -4.19 3.30 -20.49
CA LEU A 231 -4.06 4.77 -20.46
C LEU A 231 -2.76 5.23 -21.13
N LEU A 232 -1.65 4.51 -20.91
CA LEU A 232 -0.38 4.80 -21.55
C LEU A 232 -0.46 4.61 -23.07
N SER A 233 -1.14 3.56 -23.55
CA SER A 233 -1.32 3.34 -24.99
C SER A 233 -2.15 4.46 -25.62
N PHE A 234 -3.17 4.98 -24.94
CA PHE A 234 -3.89 6.17 -25.40
C PHE A 234 -2.99 7.40 -25.52
N SER A 235 -1.96 7.52 -24.68
CA SER A 235 -0.98 8.59 -24.76
C SER A 235 -0.07 8.48 -25.99
N LEU A 236 0.29 7.25 -26.37
CA LEU A 236 1.26 6.97 -27.44
C LEU A 236 0.62 6.87 -28.83
N VAL A 237 -0.68 6.59 -28.92
CA VAL A 237 -1.40 6.49 -30.20
C VAL A 237 -1.86 7.88 -30.65
N SER A 238 -1.60 8.25 -31.90
CA SER A 238 -1.99 9.55 -32.49
C SER A 238 -3.49 9.81 -32.40
N LYS A 239 -4.31 8.82 -32.77
CA LYS A 239 -5.77 8.87 -32.70
C LYS A 239 -6.29 7.73 -31.84
N PRO A 240 -6.40 7.91 -30.52
CA PRO A 240 -6.87 6.85 -29.66
C PRO A 240 -8.35 6.55 -29.92
N VAL A 241 -8.76 5.31 -29.62
CA VAL A 241 -10.13 4.84 -29.86
C VAL A 241 -11.12 5.77 -29.16
N LEU A 242 -12.19 6.16 -29.84
CA LEU A 242 -13.25 7.08 -29.39
C LEU A 242 -12.83 8.57 -29.25
N SER A 243 -11.60 8.96 -29.61
CA SER A 243 -11.19 10.39 -29.58
C SER A 243 -12.06 11.30 -30.46
N ASP A 244 -12.50 10.83 -31.62
CA ASP A 244 -13.35 11.60 -32.54
C ASP A 244 -14.81 11.76 -32.07
N HIS A 245 -15.21 11.10 -30.98
CA HIS A 245 -16.58 11.21 -30.47
C HIS A 245 -16.71 12.38 -29.49
N ARG A 246 -17.83 13.11 -29.55
CA ARG A 246 -18.15 14.26 -28.69
C ARG A 246 -18.01 13.98 -27.17
N HIS A 247 -18.19 12.73 -26.75
CA HIS A 247 -18.07 12.29 -25.36
C HIS A 247 -16.93 11.28 -25.14
N GLY A 248 -15.97 11.19 -26.08
CA GLY A 248 -14.85 10.26 -26.02
C GLY A 248 -14.01 10.38 -24.75
N TYR A 249 -13.89 11.60 -24.22
CA TYR A 249 -13.15 11.90 -22.98
C TYR A 249 -13.66 11.16 -21.74
N LEU A 250 -14.91 10.70 -21.73
CA LEU A 250 -15.46 9.94 -20.61
C LEU A 250 -14.70 8.63 -20.40
N LEU A 251 -14.19 8.00 -21.47
CA LEU A 251 -13.44 6.76 -21.37
C LEU A 251 -12.14 6.91 -20.56
N PRO A 252 -11.16 7.74 -20.96
CA PRO A 252 -9.93 7.91 -20.16
C PRO A 252 -10.23 8.50 -18.79
N LEU A 253 -11.27 9.34 -18.63
CA LEU A 253 -11.68 9.87 -17.33
C LEU A 253 -12.15 8.77 -16.37
N LEU A 254 -13.06 7.90 -16.81
CA LEU A 254 -13.59 6.80 -15.99
C LEU A 254 -12.52 5.75 -15.71
N VAL A 255 -11.72 5.38 -16.72
CA VAL A 255 -10.62 4.41 -16.56
C VAL A 255 -9.58 4.94 -15.56
N HIS A 256 -9.18 6.21 -15.67
CA HIS A 256 -8.25 6.83 -14.73
C HIS A 256 -8.84 6.91 -13.31
N THR A 257 -10.10 7.32 -13.18
CA THR A 257 -10.78 7.38 -11.88
C THR A 257 -10.85 6.00 -11.23
N PHE A 258 -11.26 4.97 -11.97
CA PHE A 258 -11.30 3.59 -11.49
C PHE A 258 -9.91 3.08 -11.10
N TYR A 259 -8.89 3.41 -11.89
CA TYR A 259 -7.50 3.10 -11.54
C TYR A 259 -7.09 3.71 -10.20
N LEU A 260 -7.39 4.99 -9.95
CA LEU A 260 -7.01 5.68 -8.70
C LEU A 260 -7.72 5.06 -7.48
N ILE A 261 -8.99 4.71 -7.62
CA ILE A 261 -9.79 4.02 -6.59
C ILE A 261 -9.21 2.64 -6.31
N GLY A 262 -9.01 1.85 -7.37
CA GLY A 262 -8.47 0.51 -7.27
C GLY A 262 -7.04 0.49 -6.73
N CYS A 263 -6.24 1.50 -7.04
CA CYS A 263 -4.90 1.68 -6.47
C CYS A 263 -4.97 1.92 -4.96
N ALA A 264 -5.81 2.85 -4.49
CA ALA A 264 -5.97 3.10 -3.05
C ALA A 264 -6.44 1.84 -2.28
N TYR A 265 -7.43 1.13 -2.83
CA TYR A 265 -7.90 -0.15 -2.29
C TYR A 265 -6.77 -1.20 -2.26
N THR A 266 -6.06 -1.37 -3.37
CA THR A 266 -5.03 -2.42 -3.52
C THR A 266 -3.81 -2.14 -2.63
N GLN A 267 -3.36 -0.89 -2.52
CA GLN A 267 -2.28 -0.50 -1.60
C GLN A 267 -2.65 -0.82 -0.14
N THR A 268 -3.88 -0.48 0.27
CA THR A 268 -4.38 -0.81 1.62
C THR A 268 -4.43 -2.33 1.84
N MET A 269 -4.96 -3.08 0.88
CA MET A 269 -4.99 -4.55 0.94
C MET A 269 -3.60 -5.18 0.94
N LEU A 270 -2.61 -4.55 0.31
CA LEU A 270 -1.23 -5.02 0.29
C LEU A 270 -0.63 -4.94 1.70
N TYR A 271 -0.82 -3.83 2.42
CA TYR A 271 -0.44 -3.73 3.84
C TYR A 271 -1.16 -4.78 4.72
N LEU A 272 -2.45 -5.01 4.50
CA LEU A 272 -3.20 -6.03 5.25
C LEU A 272 -2.73 -7.46 4.93
N THR A 273 -2.40 -7.74 3.68
CA THR A 273 -1.89 -9.06 3.25
C THR A 273 -0.49 -9.32 3.80
N LEU A 274 0.37 -8.30 3.80
CA LEU A 274 1.69 -8.35 4.42
C LEU A 274 1.57 -8.61 5.93
N LYS A 275 0.62 -7.94 6.59
CA LYS A 275 0.35 -8.16 8.02
C LYS A 275 -0.13 -9.55 8.32
N ARG A 276 -1.09 -10.06 7.54
CA ARG A 276 -1.56 -11.45 7.66
C ARG A 276 -0.41 -12.45 7.48
N THR A 277 0.51 -12.17 6.55
CA THR A 277 1.70 -13.01 6.32
C THR A 277 2.67 -12.95 7.51
N ALA A 278 2.75 -11.80 8.19
CA ALA A 278 3.55 -11.61 9.39
C ALA A 278 2.93 -12.26 10.63
N GLU A 279 1.61 -12.16 10.79
CA GLU A 279 0.82 -12.80 11.84
C GLU A 279 0.93 -14.32 11.74
N MET A 280 0.88 -14.90 10.53
CA MET A 280 1.15 -16.33 10.32
C MET A 280 2.55 -16.80 10.78
N LYS A 281 3.47 -15.87 11.05
CA LYS A 281 4.82 -16.17 11.57
C LYS A 281 5.02 -15.73 13.02
N HIS A 282 3.95 -15.29 13.68
CA HIS A 282 3.90 -14.92 15.10
C HIS A 282 5.01 -13.95 15.55
N SER A 283 5.42 -13.02 14.68
CA SER A 283 6.50 -12.08 15.00
C SER A 283 6.09 -10.64 14.71
N THR A 284 5.89 -9.86 15.78
CA THR A 284 5.59 -8.43 15.73
C THR A 284 6.75 -7.62 15.14
N ALA A 285 7.99 -8.02 15.44
CA ALA A 285 9.20 -7.43 14.86
C ALA A 285 9.26 -7.64 13.34
N PHE A 286 8.86 -8.82 12.87
CA PHE A 286 8.75 -9.13 11.44
C PHE A 286 7.68 -8.26 10.77
N ALA A 287 6.49 -8.11 11.37
CA ALA A 287 5.42 -7.25 10.84
C ALA A 287 5.89 -5.81 10.63
N ARG A 288 6.58 -5.24 11.63
CA ARG A 288 7.17 -3.90 11.55
C ARG A 288 8.19 -3.78 10.40
N GLN A 289 9.10 -4.75 10.28
CA GLN A 289 10.12 -4.75 9.25
C GLN A 289 9.52 -4.87 7.85
N VAL A 290 8.52 -5.74 7.66
CA VAL A 290 7.83 -5.90 6.38
C VAL A 290 7.12 -4.62 5.96
N TYR A 291 6.50 -3.91 6.90
CA TYR A 291 5.86 -2.62 6.62
C TYR A 291 6.87 -1.54 6.23
N GLN A 292 8.06 -1.52 6.83
CA GLN A 292 9.16 -0.64 6.43
C GLN A 292 9.63 -0.94 5.00
N TRP A 293 9.82 -2.22 4.67
CA TRP A 293 10.15 -2.63 3.30
C TRP A 293 9.07 -2.24 2.31
N ASN A 294 7.80 -2.31 2.69
CA ASN A 294 6.71 -1.86 1.84
C ASN A 294 6.74 -0.34 1.60
N GLY A 295 7.02 0.44 2.64
CA GLY A 295 7.23 1.88 2.52
C GLY A 295 8.40 2.22 1.61
N LEU A 296 9.53 1.52 1.77
CA LEU A 296 10.69 1.66 0.89
C LEU A 296 10.36 1.30 -0.56
N ALA A 297 9.68 0.17 -0.79
CA ALA A 297 9.26 -0.26 -2.13
C ALA A 297 8.35 0.77 -2.80
N THR A 298 7.45 1.41 -2.04
CA THR A 298 6.60 2.49 -2.54
C THR A 298 7.42 3.69 -3.02
N GLN A 299 8.40 4.13 -2.21
CA GLN A 299 9.25 5.28 -2.55
C GLN A 299 10.18 4.99 -3.72
N LEU A 300 10.83 3.83 -3.73
CA LEU A 300 11.69 3.40 -4.83
C LEU A 300 10.88 3.23 -6.12
N GLY A 301 9.62 2.81 -6.02
CA GLY A 301 8.71 2.69 -7.17
C GLY A 301 8.36 4.05 -7.74
N ALA A 302 7.92 4.98 -6.89
CA ALA A 302 7.63 6.35 -7.31
C ALA A 302 8.86 7.04 -7.92
N MET A 303 10.03 6.85 -7.32
CA MET A 303 11.30 7.38 -7.81
C MET A 303 11.69 6.75 -9.15
N SER A 304 11.65 5.42 -9.29
CA SER A 304 12.00 4.75 -10.54
C SER A 304 11.05 5.11 -11.68
N GLY A 305 9.74 5.16 -11.39
CA GLY A 305 8.74 5.64 -12.33
C GLY A 305 9.08 7.04 -12.82
N THR A 306 9.26 7.99 -11.91
CA THR A 306 9.59 9.39 -12.26
C THR A 306 10.92 9.50 -13.01
N ALA A 307 11.97 8.80 -12.56
CA ALA A 307 13.28 8.81 -13.17
C ALA A 307 13.29 8.26 -14.60
N ILE A 308 12.34 7.40 -14.96
CA ILE A 308 12.19 6.89 -16.33
C ILE A 308 11.27 7.81 -17.14
N THR A 309 10.09 8.13 -16.61
CA THR A 309 9.08 8.86 -17.38
C THR A 309 9.45 10.31 -17.63
N PHE A 310 10.11 10.98 -16.68
CA PHE A 310 10.48 12.38 -16.83
C PHE A 310 11.46 12.62 -17.99
N PRO A 311 12.60 11.89 -18.09
CA PRO A 311 13.44 11.91 -19.28
C PRO A 311 12.68 11.60 -20.57
N LEU A 312 11.83 10.58 -20.54
CA LEU A 312 11.14 10.11 -21.73
C LEU A 312 10.13 11.14 -22.25
N VAL A 313 9.39 11.80 -21.37
CA VAL A 313 8.47 12.88 -21.74
C VAL A 313 9.23 14.13 -22.20
N PHE A 314 10.32 14.49 -21.51
CA PHE A 314 11.08 15.70 -21.82
C PHE A 314 11.88 15.61 -23.13
N TRP A 315 12.59 14.51 -23.36
CA TRP A 315 13.43 14.34 -24.55
C TRP A 315 12.70 13.71 -25.74
N CYS A 316 11.64 12.93 -25.50
CA CYS A 316 10.88 12.25 -26.54
C CYS A 316 9.41 12.73 -26.59
N GLU A 317 9.17 14.02 -26.33
CA GLU A 317 7.82 14.60 -26.34
C GLU A 317 7.05 14.30 -27.64
N ASN A 318 7.75 14.25 -28.77
CA ASN A 318 7.18 13.90 -30.08
C ASN A 318 6.43 12.56 -30.09
N LEU A 319 6.79 11.59 -29.23
CA LEU A 319 6.05 10.31 -29.10
C LEU A 319 4.64 10.49 -28.54
N PHE A 320 4.42 11.56 -27.79
CA PHE A 320 3.15 11.83 -27.10
C PHE A 320 2.30 12.87 -27.82
N THR A 321 2.92 13.69 -28.67
CA THR A 321 2.24 14.74 -29.44
C THR A 321 1.96 14.35 -30.89
N ALA A 322 2.60 13.29 -31.40
CA ALA A 322 2.22 12.64 -32.66
C ALA A 322 0.83 12.03 -32.56
#